data_AF-X0Z5J2-F1
#
_entry.id   AF-X0Z5J2-F1
#
_cell.length_a   1.000
_cell.length_b   1.000
_cell.length_c   1.000
_cell.angle_alpha   90.00
_cell.angle_beta   90.00
_cell.angle_gamma   90.00
#
_symmetry.space_group_name_H-M   'P 1'
#
loop_
_entity.id
_entity.type
_entity.pdbx_description
1 polymer ?
#
loop_
_entity_poly.entity_id
_entity_poly.type
_entity_poly.pdbx_seq_one_letter_code
_entity_poly.pdbx_strand_id
1 'polypeptide(L)'
;THDLGIIAGLADRVNVMYAGYIVETASCKDVYGDPKHPYTLGLLGSIPRLDEIHRKRLTSIEGSPPDLIDMPECCPFVPRCTYRIDKCFKENPELRTVAPDHRIACWIDIETATQKEVA
;
A
#
# COMPACT_ATOMS: atom_id res chain seq x y z
N THR A 1 -13.57 -3.84 5.84
CA THR A 1 -14.21 -2.52 5.66
C THR A 1 -13.30 -1.65 4.80
N HIS A 2 -13.85 -0.68 4.06
CA HIS A 2 -13.08 0.29 3.28
C HIS A 2 -12.74 1.56 4.09
N ASP A 3 -13.33 1.70 5.27
CA ASP A 3 -13.11 2.83 6.17
C ASP A 3 -11.96 2.52 7.14
N LEU A 4 -10.79 3.06 6.81
CA LEU A 4 -9.59 2.98 7.65
C LEU A 4 -9.70 3.86 8.92
N GLY A 5 -10.62 4.83 8.99
CA GLY A 5 -10.85 5.58 10.23
C GLY A 5 -11.45 4.70 11.33
N ILE A 6 -12.32 3.76 10.95
CA ILE A 6 -13.02 2.87 11.89
C ILE A 6 -12.11 1.73 12.38
N ILE A 7 -11.17 1.24 11.54
CA ILE A 7 -10.33 0.08 11.88
C ILE A 7 -9.33 0.38 13.00
N ALA A 8 -8.84 1.63 13.09
CA ALA A 8 -7.73 2.03 13.96
C ALA A 8 -7.88 1.70 15.46
N GLY A 9 -9.11 1.49 15.95
CA GLY A 9 -9.40 1.15 17.34
C GLY A 9 -10.13 -0.19 17.54
N LEU A 10 -10.34 -0.98 16.49
CA LEU A 10 -11.18 -2.19 16.55
C LEU A 10 -10.45 -3.49 16.17
N ALA A 11 -9.36 -3.40 15.41
CA ALA A 11 -8.65 -4.57 14.90
C ALA A 11 -7.27 -4.71 15.52
N ASP A 12 -6.88 -5.95 15.85
CA ASP A 12 -5.51 -6.27 16.26
C ASP A 12 -4.58 -6.37 15.04
N ARG A 13 -5.10 -6.94 13.94
CA ARG A 13 -4.36 -7.20 12.70
C ARG A 13 -5.14 -6.73 11.49
N VAL A 14 -4.44 -6.13 10.54
CA VAL A 14 -5.01 -5.59 9.31
C VAL A 14 -4.40 -6.30 8.11
N ASN A 15 -5.26 -6.75 7.18
CA ASN A 15 -4.83 -7.18 5.85
C ASN A 15 -5.30 -6.12 4.85
N VAL A 16 -4.35 -5.44 4.21
CA VAL A 16 -4.60 -4.49 3.13
C VAL A 16 -4.66 -5.26 1.82
N MET A 17 -5.72 -5.05 1.06
CA MET A 17 -5.95 -5.74 -0.20
C MET A 17 -5.98 -4.78 -1.39
N TYR A 18 -5.47 -5.23 -2.53
CA TYR A 18 -5.58 -4.54 -3.81
C TYR A 18 -5.77 -5.55 -4.94
N ALA A 19 -6.76 -5.32 -5.81
CA ALA A 19 -7.05 -6.16 -6.97
C ALA A 19 -7.12 -7.67 -6.65
N GLY A 20 -7.71 -8.03 -5.50
CA GLY A 20 -7.84 -9.42 -5.04
C GLY A 20 -6.64 -9.98 -4.27
N TYR A 21 -5.52 -9.26 -4.19
CA TYR A 21 -4.32 -9.70 -3.48
C TYR A 21 -4.20 -9.05 -2.11
N ILE A 22 -3.76 -9.80 -1.10
CA ILE A 22 -3.27 -9.21 0.15
C ILE A 22 -1.89 -8.63 -0.15
N VAL A 23 -1.79 -7.30 -0.14
CA VAL A 23 -0.55 -6.59 -0.43
C VAL A 23 0.27 -6.28 0.81
N GLU A 24 -0.37 -6.21 1.97
CA GLU A 24 0.28 -5.95 3.25
C GLU A 24 -0.54 -6.53 4.41
N THR A 25 0.13 -7.16 5.37
CA THR A 25 -0.45 -7.62 6.62
C THR A 25 0.46 -7.22 7.77
N ALA A 26 -0.08 -6.52 8.77
CA ALA A 26 0.63 -6.20 10.00
C ALA A 26 -0.37 -5.94 11.13
N SER A 27 0.15 -5.65 12.33
CA SER A 27 -0.70 -5.14 13.41
C SER A 27 -1.37 -3.83 12.96
N CYS A 28 -2.53 -3.50 13.55
CA CYS A 28 -3.17 -2.22 13.24
C CYS A 28 -2.26 -1.03 13.58
N LYS A 29 -1.41 -1.15 14.60
CA LYS A 29 -0.44 -0.10 14.94
C LYS A 29 0.60 0.08 13.83
N ASP A 30 1.14 -1.02 13.32
CA ASP A 30 2.23 -0.97 12.34
C ASP A 30 1.75 -0.57 10.96
N VAL A 31 0.56 -1.02 10.53
CA VAL A 31 -0.02 -0.55 9.25
C VAL A 31 -0.15 0.97 9.22
N TYR A 32 -0.58 1.60 10.32
CA TYR A 32 -0.81 3.07 10.36
C TYR A 32 0.44 3.86 10.71
N GLY A 33 1.34 3.29 11.51
CA GLY A 33 2.56 3.95 11.98
C GLY A 33 3.73 3.81 11.03
N ASP A 34 3.84 2.67 10.35
CA ASP A 34 4.97 2.28 9.52
C ASP A 34 4.53 1.42 8.31
N PRO A 35 3.65 1.95 7.43
CA PRO A 35 3.19 1.22 6.26
C PRO A 35 4.36 0.92 5.32
N LYS A 36 4.47 -0.32 4.85
CA LYS A 36 5.60 -0.76 4.01
C LYS A 36 5.26 -0.90 2.53
N HIS A 37 3.99 -1.10 2.16
CA HIS A 37 3.60 -1.21 0.75
C HIS A 37 3.22 0.18 0.18
N PRO A 38 3.69 0.56 -1.03
CA PRO A 38 3.35 1.86 -1.64
C PRO A 38 1.85 2.17 -1.73
N TYR A 39 1.04 1.14 -1.98
CA TYR A 39 -0.42 1.28 -1.96
C TYR A 39 -0.96 1.67 -0.59
N THR A 40 -0.53 1.00 0.48
CA THR A 40 -0.93 1.32 1.86
C THR A 40 -0.48 2.71 2.26
N LEU A 41 0.74 3.09 1.89
CA LEU A 41 1.25 4.46 2.09
C LEU A 41 0.32 5.49 1.41
N GLY A 42 -0.07 5.25 0.15
CA GLY A 42 -0.99 6.12 -0.58
C GLY A 42 -2.39 6.19 0.03
N LEU A 43 -2.92 5.05 0.52
CA LEU A 43 -4.21 5.00 1.21
C LEU A 43 -4.20 5.87 2.47
N LEU A 44 -3.17 5.73 3.30
CA LEU A 44 -3.03 6.50 4.53
C LEU A 44 -2.78 7.99 4.26
N GLY A 45 -2.02 8.31 3.20
CA GLY A 45 -1.83 9.69 2.74
C GLY A 45 -3.09 10.37 2.19
N SER A 46 -4.11 9.58 1.83
CA SER A 46 -5.42 10.08 1.35
C SER A 46 -6.40 10.34 2.49
N ILE A 47 -6.09 9.97 3.74
CA ILE A 47 -7.00 10.06 4.87
C ILE A 47 -6.64 11.26 5.76
N PRO A 48 -7.62 12.09 6.16
CA PRO A 48 -7.39 13.16 7.11
C PRO A 48 -6.99 12.58 8.47
N ARG A 49 -5.77 12.91 8.91
CA ARG A 49 -5.30 12.62 10.26
C ARG A 49 -5.85 13.64 11.24
N LEU A 50 -6.60 13.18 12.24
CA LEU A 50 -7.21 14.04 13.27
C LEU A 50 -6.19 14.55 14.28
N ASP A 51 -5.04 13.87 14.40
CA ASP A 51 -3.95 14.17 15.32
C ASP A 51 -2.91 15.15 14.77
N GLU A 52 -2.99 15.54 13.48
CA GLU A 52 -2.06 16.49 12.89
C GLU A 52 -2.49 17.96 13.14
N ILE A 53 -1.66 18.71 13.88
CA ILE A 53 -1.86 20.14 14.20
C ILE A 53 -1.81 21.02 12.93
N HIS A 54 -1.08 20.59 11.91
CA HIS A 54 -1.04 21.22 10.60
C HIS A 54 -1.73 20.30 9.59
N ARG A 55 -2.76 20.79 8.88
CA ARG A 55 -3.39 20.06 7.77
C ARG A 55 -2.35 19.88 6.65
N LYS A 56 -1.64 18.74 6.64
CA LYS A 56 -0.86 18.35 5.47
C LYS A 56 -1.80 18.15 4.29
N ARG A 57 -1.29 18.43 3.09
CA ARG A 57 -2.03 18.22 1.85
C ARG A 57 -2.25 16.71 1.68
N LEU A 58 -3.50 16.31 1.58
CA LEU A 58 -3.86 14.92 1.28
C LEU A 58 -3.31 14.57 -0.10
N THR A 59 -2.70 13.40 -0.21
CA THR A 59 -2.15 12.89 -1.47
C THR A 59 -3.00 11.70 -1.89
N SER A 60 -3.77 11.88 -2.96
CA SER A 60 -4.56 10.80 -3.54
C SER A 60 -3.67 9.88 -4.36
N ILE A 61 -4.07 8.61 -4.48
CA ILE A 61 -3.46 7.69 -5.43
C ILE A 61 -4.05 7.97 -6.82
N GLU A 62 -3.23 8.53 -7.70
CA GLU A 62 -3.61 8.84 -9.08
C GLU A 62 -3.97 7.59 -9.91
N GLY A 63 -4.72 7.82 -10.98
CA GLY A 63 -5.18 6.77 -11.91
C GLY A 63 -6.32 5.89 -11.37
N SER A 64 -6.73 4.92 -12.19
CA SER A 64 -7.86 4.01 -11.90
C SER A 64 -7.37 2.61 -11.54
N PRO A 65 -8.09 1.87 -10.68
CA PRO A 65 -7.82 0.45 -10.43
C PRO A 65 -7.82 -0.38 -11.74
N PRO A 66 -7.07 -1.50 -11.79
CA PRO A 66 -7.05 -2.37 -12.96
C PRO A 66 -8.41 -3.06 -13.16
N ASP A 67 -8.66 -3.50 -14.38
CA ASP A 67 -9.74 -4.45 -14.67
C ASP A 67 -9.40 -5.81 -14.02
N LEU A 68 -10.39 -6.43 -13.39
CA LEU A 68 -10.24 -7.71 -12.70
C LEU A 68 -10.56 -8.91 -13.60
N ILE A 69 -11.15 -8.68 -14.79
CA ILE A 69 -11.42 -9.72 -15.77
C ILE A 69 -10.11 -10.19 -16.42
N ASP A 70 -9.28 -9.24 -16.85
CA ASP A 70 -8.00 -9.48 -17.52
C ASP A 70 -6.84 -9.04 -16.62
N MET A 71 -6.68 -9.73 -15.49
CA MET A 71 -5.72 -9.37 -14.46
C MET A 71 -4.28 -9.75 -14.88
N PRO A 72 -3.30 -8.83 -14.83
CA PRO A 72 -1.94 -9.11 -15.29
C PRO A 72 -1.21 -10.08 -14.38
N GLU A 73 -0.29 -10.89 -14.93
CA GLU A 73 0.61 -11.77 -14.16
C GLU A 73 1.73 -11.02 -13.41
N CYS A 74 1.69 -9.68 -13.42
CA CYS A 74 2.65 -8.80 -12.78
C CYS A 74 2.04 -8.10 -11.55
N CYS A 75 2.77 -7.15 -10.94
CA CYS A 75 2.22 -6.41 -9.80
C CYS A 75 1.01 -5.57 -10.24
N PRO A 76 -0.21 -5.82 -9.72
CA PRO A 76 -1.42 -5.11 -10.17
C PRO A 76 -1.39 -3.61 -9.87
N PHE A 77 -0.56 -3.19 -8.91
CA PHE A 77 -0.39 -1.78 -8.54
C PHE A 77 0.64 -1.05 -9.40
N VAL A 78 1.38 -1.74 -10.29
CA VAL A 78 2.47 -1.14 -11.06
C VAL A 78 2.10 0.13 -11.84
N PRO A 79 0.91 0.27 -12.46
CA PRO A 79 0.58 1.46 -13.23
C PRO A 79 0.44 2.73 -12.36
N ARG A 80 0.12 2.56 -11.08
CA ARG A 80 -0.15 3.65 -10.12
C ARG A 80 0.96 3.82 -9.09
N CYS A 81 1.96 2.96 -9.12
CA CYS A 81 3.04 2.93 -8.14
C CYS A 81 4.14 3.93 -8.50
N THR A 82 4.37 4.91 -7.62
CA THR A 82 5.51 5.85 -7.74
C THR A 82 6.85 5.16 -7.49
N TYR A 83 6.89 3.99 -6.86
CA TYR A 83 8.15 3.30 -6.54
C TYR A 83 8.47 2.11 -7.47
N ARG A 84 7.76 1.99 -8.60
CA ARG A 84 7.88 0.85 -9.51
C ARG A 84 9.31 0.63 -10.05
N ILE A 85 9.70 -0.63 -10.14
CA ILE A 85 10.94 -1.10 -10.78
C ILE A 85 10.60 -2.07 -11.91
N ASP A 86 11.56 -2.37 -12.79
CA ASP A 86 11.36 -3.25 -13.95
C ASP A 86 10.78 -4.62 -13.58
N LYS A 87 11.15 -5.12 -12.40
CA LYS A 87 10.65 -6.38 -11.87
C LYS A 87 9.14 -6.38 -11.64
N CYS A 88 8.56 -5.24 -11.25
CA CYS A 88 7.12 -5.10 -11.02
C CYS A 88 6.27 -5.31 -12.28
N PHE A 89 6.84 -5.05 -13.46
CA PHE A 89 6.16 -5.25 -14.75
C PHE A 89 6.21 -6.70 -15.24
N LYS A 90 7.03 -7.55 -14.59
CA LYS A 90 7.28 -8.92 -15.01
C LYS A 90 6.65 -9.96 -14.09
N GLU A 91 6.61 -9.69 -12.78
CA GLU A 91 6.14 -10.65 -11.79
C GLU A 91 5.44 -9.98 -10.61
N ASN A 92 4.38 -10.63 -10.13
CA ASN A 92 3.68 -10.26 -8.91
C ASN A 92 4.45 -10.81 -7.68
N PRO A 93 4.88 -9.95 -6.73
CA PRO A 93 5.56 -10.41 -5.53
C PRO A 93 4.68 -11.28 -4.63
N GLU A 94 5.27 -12.32 -4.05
CA GLU A 94 4.65 -13.04 -2.95
C GLU A 94 4.73 -12.25 -1.63
N LEU A 95 3.85 -12.58 -0.69
CA LEU A 95 3.87 -12.05 0.67
C LEU A 95 5.15 -12.48 1.41
N ARG A 96 6.11 -11.57 1.55
CA ARG A 96 7.36 -11.80 2.29
C ARG A 96 7.37 -11.05 3.62
N THR A 97 8.00 -11.63 4.63
CA THR A 97 8.22 -10.98 5.93
C THR A 97 9.26 -9.88 5.80
N VAL A 98 8.94 -8.69 6.31
CA VAL A 98 9.83 -7.51 6.33
C VAL A 98 10.15 -7.03 7.74
N ALA A 99 9.28 -7.33 8.71
CA ALA A 99 9.50 -7.12 10.14
C ALA A 99 8.70 -8.18 10.93
N PRO A 100 8.88 -8.30 12.26
CA PRO A 100 8.04 -9.17 13.08
C PRO A 100 6.55 -8.91 12.85
N ASP A 101 5.80 -9.97 12.55
CA ASP A 101 4.36 -9.92 12.23
C ASP A 101 3.95 -8.98 11.08
N HIS A 102 4.91 -8.51 10.27
CA HIS A 102 4.69 -7.60 9.15
C HIS A 102 5.16 -8.24 7.84
N ARG A 103 4.22 -8.45 6.91
CA ARG A 103 4.50 -8.99 5.58
C ARG A 103 3.95 -8.09 4.50
N ILE A 104 4.66 -8.01 3.38
CA ILE A 104 4.23 -7.29 2.17
C ILE A 104 4.42 -8.13 0.92
N ALA A 105 3.57 -7.91 -0.07
CA ALA A 105 3.78 -8.34 -1.44
C ALA A 105 4.41 -7.17 -2.22
N CYS A 106 5.69 -6.90 -2.01
CA CYS A 106 6.41 -5.83 -2.72
C CYS A 106 7.89 -6.16 -2.94
N TRP A 107 8.44 -5.76 -4.10
CA TRP A 107 9.86 -5.94 -4.42
C TRP A 107 10.78 -4.94 -3.76
N ILE A 108 10.23 -3.83 -3.30
CA ILE A 108 10.98 -2.69 -2.81
C ILE A 108 10.80 -2.51 -1.31
N ASP A 109 11.73 -1.78 -0.73
CA ASP A 109 11.60 -1.15 0.56
C ASP A 109 11.45 0.35 0.33
N ILE A 110 10.32 0.92 0.76
CA ILE A 110 9.99 2.33 0.51
C ILE A 110 10.87 3.31 1.30
N GLU A 111 11.58 2.85 2.33
CA GLU A 111 12.50 3.69 3.12
C GLU A 111 13.81 3.94 2.37
N THR A 112 14.22 2.97 1.54
CA THR A 112 15.49 3.02 0.80
C THR A 112 15.30 3.33 -0.69
N ALA A 113 14.09 3.19 -1.21
CA ALA A 113 13.77 3.42 -2.62
C ALA A 113 13.44 4.89 -2.92
N THR A 114 13.79 5.34 -4.13
CA THR A 114 13.45 6.68 -4.64
C THR A 114 12.13 6.65 -5.40
N GLN A 115 11.27 7.65 -5.18
CA GLN A 115 10.03 7.84 -5.93
C GLN A 115 10.30 8.26 -7.38
N LYS A 116 9.42 7.82 -8.28
CA LYS A 116 9.36 8.15 -9.71
C LYS A 116 7.98 8.75 -10.00
N GLU A 117 7.92 9.66 -10.97
CA GLU A 117 6.65 10.21 -11.45
C GLU A 117 5.77 9.11 -12.05
N VAL A 118 4.46 9.18 -11.81
CA VAL A 118 3.46 8.34 -12.48
C VAL A 118 3.08 9.06 -13.77
N ALA A 119 3.16 8.33 -14.89
CA ALA A 119 2.83 8.84 -16.22
C ALA A 119 1.35 8.65 -16.53
#